data_AF-A0A661TN57-F1
#
_entry.id   AF-A0A661TN57-F1
#
_cell.length_a   1.000
_cell.length_b   1.000
_cell.length_c   1.000
_cell.angle_alpha   90.00
_cell.angle_beta   90.00
_cell.angle_gamma   90.00
#
_symmetry.space_group_name_H-M   'P 1'
#
loop_
_entity.id
_entity.type
_entity.pdbx_description
1 polymer ?
#
loop_
_entity_poly.entity_id
_entity_poly.type
_entity_poly.pdbx_seq_one_letter_code
_entity_poly.pdbx_strand_id
1 'polypeptide(L)'
;MGYTWIYDYEFKEKLFGVTSVFGHKKKTYGHQARHALWARRGEIFLPSKYFISSYGGPDGSDDYDKLDKHVYDKKRAFSCQYHIAIENSDNGFYFSEKLIDCFQTKVVPIYWGTPNIGNYFNPDGMLIARSIDEIIEKANSVQHDDYERMLPAIEENYERSKQWCLPPDDRLITKLRELIQ
;
A
#
# COMPACT_ATOMS: atom_id res chain seq x y z
N MET A 1 14.29 -4.18 0.42
CA MET A 1 13.72 -2.89 -0.03
C MET A 1 12.87 -3.15 -1.26
N GLY A 2 11.74 -2.45 -1.35
CA GLY A 2 10.59 -2.75 -2.22
C GLY A 2 10.88 -2.87 -3.71
N TYR A 3 9.92 -3.37 -4.46
CA TYR A 3 9.85 -3.45 -5.92
C TYR A 3 8.36 -3.30 -6.29
N THR A 4 8.02 -2.88 -7.49
CA THR A 4 6.61 -2.74 -7.90
C THR A 4 6.13 -4.02 -8.59
N TRP A 5 4.87 -4.38 -8.40
CA TRP A 5 4.18 -5.33 -9.28
C TRP A 5 3.32 -4.62 -10.32
N ILE A 6 3.26 -3.29 -10.32
CA ILE A 6 2.47 -2.50 -11.25
C ILE A 6 3.39 -1.90 -12.32
N TYR A 7 3.17 -2.32 -13.57
CA TYR A 7 3.80 -1.75 -14.77
C TYR A 7 2.73 -1.18 -15.69
N ASP A 8 3.06 -0.15 -16.46
CA ASP A 8 2.17 0.50 -17.42
C ASP A 8 0.82 0.90 -16.81
N TYR A 9 0.87 1.63 -15.68
CA TYR A 9 -0.36 2.06 -15.01
C TYR A 9 -1.00 3.22 -15.78
N GLU A 10 -2.27 3.05 -16.15
CA GLU A 10 -3.08 4.12 -16.70
C GLU A 10 -3.70 4.91 -15.54
N PHE A 11 -3.34 6.18 -15.41
CA PHE A 11 -3.83 7.05 -14.33
C PHE A 11 -5.29 7.44 -14.59
N LYS A 12 -6.21 6.60 -14.12
CA LYS A 12 -7.66 6.85 -14.13
C LYS A 12 -8.07 7.65 -12.89
N GLU A 13 -9.21 8.31 -13.00
CA GLU A 13 -9.90 8.90 -11.86
C GLU A 13 -10.15 7.83 -10.79
N LYS A 14 -9.87 8.19 -9.54
CA LYS A 14 -9.98 7.29 -8.39
C LYS A 14 -11.32 7.51 -7.71
N LEU A 15 -11.95 6.43 -7.29
CA LEU A 15 -13.16 6.51 -6.47
C LEU A 15 -12.81 6.99 -5.06
N PHE A 16 -13.62 7.89 -4.50
CA PHE A 16 -13.57 8.18 -3.07
C PHE A 16 -13.90 6.89 -2.30
N GLY A 17 -12.96 6.45 -1.47
CA GLY A 17 -13.04 5.16 -0.80
C GLY A 17 -11.68 4.56 -0.46
N VAL A 18 -11.69 3.37 0.14
CA VAL A 18 -10.49 2.64 0.51
C VAL A 18 -10.49 1.22 -0.02
N THR A 19 -9.30 0.76 -0.38
CA THR A 19 -9.04 -0.61 -0.83
C THR A 19 -8.10 -1.33 0.13
N SER A 20 -8.13 -2.66 0.17
CA SER A 20 -7.07 -3.46 0.80
C SER A 20 -7.01 -4.87 0.21
N VAL A 21 -5.82 -5.48 0.26
CA VAL A 21 -5.59 -6.87 -0.17
C VAL A 21 -5.25 -7.74 1.03
N PHE A 22 -6.01 -8.82 1.23
CA PHE A 22 -5.83 -9.76 2.33
C PHE A 22 -5.22 -11.09 1.87
N GLY A 23 -4.36 -11.66 2.72
CA GLY A 23 -3.69 -12.94 2.47
C GLY A 23 -3.87 -13.93 3.62
N HIS A 24 -3.76 -15.22 3.34
CA HIS A 24 -3.99 -16.30 4.33
C HIS A 24 -2.88 -16.45 5.39
N LYS A 25 -1.65 -15.98 5.12
CA LYS A 25 -0.50 -16.20 6.01
C LYS A 25 -0.73 -15.58 7.40
N LYS A 26 -0.25 -16.24 8.46
CA LYS A 26 -0.37 -15.84 9.89
C LYS A 26 0.98 -15.77 10.64
N LYS A 27 2.10 -15.61 9.92
CA LYS A 27 3.47 -15.86 10.44
C LYS A 27 4.17 -14.71 11.17
N THR A 28 3.70 -13.48 10.98
CA THR A 28 4.34 -12.28 11.52
C THR A 28 3.29 -11.38 12.15
N TYR A 29 3.70 -10.39 12.95
CA TYR A 29 2.76 -9.41 13.49
C TYR A 29 1.92 -8.74 12.40
N GLY A 30 2.54 -8.31 11.30
CA GLY A 30 1.81 -7.71 10.18
C GLY A 30 0.82 -8.64 9.49
N HIS A 31 1.09 -9.96 9.48
CA HIS A 31 0.09 -10.94 9.07
C HIS A 31 -1.10 -10.96 10.03
N GLN A 32 -0.86 -11.04 11.34
CA GLN A 32 -1.91 -11.03 12.36
C GLN A 32 -2.73 -9.73 12.32
N ALA A 33 -2.06 -8.59 12.13
CA ALA A 33 -2.67 -7.29 11.96
C ALA A 33 -3.66 -7.25 10.77
N ARG A 34 -3.29 -7.83 9.61
CA ARG A 34 -4.23 -7.96 8.48
C ARG A 34 -5.44 -8.85 8.81
N HIS A 35 -5.27 -9.92 9.58
CA HIS A 35 -6.40 -10.77 10.01
C HIS A 35 -7.29 -10.04 11.04
N ALA A 36 -6.70 -9.25 11.94
CA ALA A 36 -7.44 -8.42 12.88
C ALA A 36 -8.23 -7.32 12.15
N LEU A 37 -7.61 -6.64 11.18
CA LEU A 37 -8.30 -5.69 10.31
C LEU A 37 -9.44 -6.36 9.54
N TRP A 38 -9.24 -7.58 9.03
CA TRP A 38 -10.29 -8.33 8.35
C TRP A 38 -11.50 -8.57 9.27
N ALA A 39 -11.27 -9.06 10.50
CA ALA A 39 -12.34 -9.30 11.46
C ALA A 39 -13.11 -8.01 11.82
N ARG A 40 -12.41 -6.87 11.81
CA ARG A 40 -12.92 -5.55 12.21
C ARG A 40 -13.31 -4.66 11.03
N ARG A 41 -13.30 -5.16 9.81
CA ARG A 41 -13.53 -4.38 8.58
C ARG A 41 -14.86 -3.62 8.57
N GLY A 42 -15.88 -4.10 9.30
CA GLY A 42 -17.17 -3.41 9.47
C GLY A 42 -17.11 -2.13 10.30
N GLU A 43 -15.98 -1.84 10.96
CA GLU A 43 -15.74 -0.58 11.68
C GLU A 43 -15.25 0.54 10.75
N ILE A 44 -14.96 0.24 9.49
CA ILE A 44 -14.62 1.25 8.47
C ILE A 44 -15.90 1.69 7.76
N PHE A 45 -16.24 2.97 7.91
CA PHE A 45 -17.43 3.59 7.33
C PHE A 45 -17.18 4.20 5.95
N LEU A 46 -15.91 4.42 5.61
CA LEU A 46 -15.51 4.85 4.27
C LEU A 46 -15.89 3.76 3.24
N PRO A 47 -16.41 4.12 2.05
CA PRO A 47 -16.73 3.15 1.00
C PRO A 47 -15.53 2.25 0.71
N SER A 48 -15.69 0.96 0.93
CA SER A 48 -14.58 0.01 0.98
C SER A 48 -14.69 -1.08 -0.08
N LYS A 49 -13.56 -1.45 -0.68
CA LYS A 49 -13.42 -2.64 -1.54
C LYS A 49 -12.29 -3.53 -1.05
N TYR A 50 -12.59 -4.78 -0.75
CA TYR A 50 -11.60 -5.73 -0.24
C TYR A 50 -11.33 -6.83 -1.25
N PHE A 51 -10.05 -7.12 -1.42
CA PHE A 51 -9.56 -8.11 -2.37
C PHE A 51 -8.82 -9.23 -1.63
N ILE A 52 -8.92 -10.45 -2.16
CA ILE A 52 -8.22 -11.61 -1.64
C ILE A 52 -7.02 -11.92 -2.53
N SER A 53 -5.88 -12.21 -1.91
CA SER A 53 -4.68 -12.58 -2.66
C SER A 53 -4.91 -13.87 -3.46
N SER A 54 -4.18 -14.03 -4.56
CA SER A 54 -4.20 -15.24 -5.37
C SER A 54 -3.87 -16.52 -4.59
N TYR A 55 -3.16 -16.37 -3.46
CA TYR A 55 -2.79 -17.44 -2.56
C TYR A 55 -3.83 -17.74 -1.47
N GLY A 56 -4.99 -17.06 -1.46
CA GLY A 56 -6.05 -17.22 -0.45
C GLY A 56 -6.07 -16.09 0.58
N GLY A 57 -7.11 -16.05 1.41
CA GLY A 57 -7.39 -14.97 2.36
C GLY A 57 -7.61 -15.46 3.79
N PRO A 58 -8.03 -14.55 4.69
CA PRO A 58 -8.48 -14.88 6.03
C PRO A 58 -9.73 -15.79 6.02
N ASP A 59 -10.03 -16.40 7.16
CA ASP A 59 -11.19 -17.26 7.29
C ASP A 59 -12.49 -16.48 7.00
N GLY A 60 -13.40 -17.07 6.21
CA GLY A 60 -14.66 -16.45 5.79
C GLY A 60 -14.52 -15.41 4.67
N SER A 61 -13.42 -15.45 3.91
CA SER A 61 -13.19 -14.54 2.78
C SER A 61 -13.45 -15.16 1.41
N ASP A 62 -14.06 -16.34 1.35
CA ASP A 62 -14.15 -17.14 0.11
C ASP A 62 -15.00 -16.48 -0.97
N ASP A 63 -16.02 -15.72 -0.59
CA ASP A 63 -16.94 -15.02 -1.51
C ASP A 63 -16.43 -13.62 -1.95
N TYR A 64 -15.24 -13.21 -1.50
CA TYR A 64 -14.67 -11.91 -1.86
C TYR A 64 -13.84 -11.99 -3.15
N ASP A 65 -13.72 -10.84 -3.80
CA ASP A 65 -13.04 -10.69 -5.08
C ASP A 65 -11.57 -11.10 -4.99
N LYS A 66 -11.20 -12.16 -5.71
CA LYS A 66 -9.87 -12.75 -5.67
C LYS A 66 -9.02 -12.20 -6.82
N LEU A 67 -7.86 -11.67 -6.47
CA LEU A 67 -6.88 -11.24 -7.46
C LEU A 67 -6.19 -12.46 -8.08
N ASP A 68 -6.03 -12.43 -9.40
CA ASP A 68 -5.19 -13.36 -10.13
C ASP A 68 -3.70 -13.12 -9.80
N LYS A 69 -2.87 -14.14 -10.02
CA LYS A 69 -1.40 -14.06 -10.01
C LYS A 69 -0.88 -13.13 -11.11
N HIS A 70 -1.65 -12.89 -12.17
CA HIS A 70 -1.27 -11.99 -13.24
C HIS A 70 -1.20 -10.52 -12.76
N VAL A 71 -0.07 -9.88 -13.03
CA VAL A 71 0.24 -8.47 -12.68
C VAL A 71 -0.87 -7.49 -13.08
N TYR A 72 -1.52 -7.70 -14.22
CA TYR A 72 -2.58 -6.81 -14.70
C TYR A 72 -3.79 -6.75 -13.77
N ASP A 73 -4.09 -7.84 -13.07
CA ASP A 73 -5.28 -7.91 -12.22
C ASP A 73 -5.10 -7.13 -10.90
N LYS A 74 -3.85 -7.05 -10.42
CA LYS A 74 -3.50 -6.32 -9.19
C LYS A 74 -3.85 -4.82 -9.27
N LYS A 75 -3.90 -4.24 -10.48
CA LYS A 75 -4.29 -2.84 -10.70
C LYS A 75 -5.68 -2.50 -10.15
N ARG A 76 -6.59 -3.49 -10.10
CA ARG A 76 -7.95 -3.33 -9.54
C ARG A 76 -7.93 -2.97 -8.05
N ALA A 77 -6.92 -3.44 -7.31
CA ALA A 77 -6.74 -3.15 -5.90
C ALA A 77 -6.39 -1.69 -5.60
N PHE A 78 -6.17 -0.87 -6.64
CA PHE A 78 -5.82 0.55 -6.55
C PHE A 78 -6.88 1.44 -7.22
N SER A 79 -8.15 1.00 -7.27
CA SER A 79 -9.25 1.77 -7.88
C SER A 79 -9.76 2.95 -7.05
N CYS A 80 -9.36 3.04 -5.78
CA CYS A 80 -9.80 4.07 -4.85
C CYS A 80 -8.66 5.03 -4.50
N GLN A 81 -9.01 6.20 -3.96
CA GLN A 81 -8.06 7.22 -3.53
C GLN A 81 -7.14 6.76 -2.40
N TYR A 82 -7.62 5.83 -1.55
CA TYR A 82 -6.87 5.29 -0.42
C TYR A 82 -6.67 3.77 -0.50
N HIS A 83 -5.57 3.28 0.08
CA HIS A 83 -5.28 1.85 0.20
C HIS A 83 -4.65 1.53 1.56
N ILE A 84 -5.18 0.52 2.26
CA ILE A 84 -4.60 0.07 3.53
C ILE A 84 -3.42 -0.85 3.24
N ALA A 85 -2.21 -0.34 3.49
CA ALA A 85 -0.95 -1.01 3.26
C ALA A 85 -0.29 -1.39 4.60
N ILE A 86 -0.52 -2.63 5.03
CA ILE A 86 0.11 -3.20 6.23
C ILE A 86 1.30 -4.05 5.79
N GLU A 87 2.50 -3.75 6.28
CA GLU A 87 3.70 -4.54 6.02
C GLU A 87 3.70 -5.88 6.76
N ASN A 88 4.66 -6.76 6.49
CA ASN A 88 4.79 -8.00 7.27
C ASN A 88 5.37 -7.75 8.67
N SER A 89 6.16 -6.70 8.83
CA SER A 89 6.81 -6.27 10.07
C SER A 89 7.09 -4.77 9.98
N ASP A 90 7.29 -4.13 11.13
CA ASP A 90 7.66 -2.72 11.27
C ASP A 90 9.18 -2.50 11.41
N ASN A 91 10.01 -3.52 11.13
CA ASN A 91 11.46 -3.44 11.19
C ASN A 91 12.00 -2.15 10.54
N GLY A 92 12.83 -1.40 11.30
CA GLY A 92 13.12 0.04 11.11
C GLY A 92 13.62 0.54 9.75
N PHE A 93 13.94 -0.32 8.78
CA PHE A 93 14.36 0.08 7.43
C PHE A 93 13.63 -0.67 6.32
N TYR A 94 12.52 -1.34 6.65
CA TYR A 94 11.81 -2.22 5.73
C TYR A 94 10.49 -1.60 5.24
N PHE A 95 10.37 -1.46 3.92
CA PHE A 95 9.12 -1.33 3.19
C PHE A 95 9.17 -2.26 1.96
N SER A 96 8.01 -2.66 1.47
CA SER A 96 7.85 -3.67 0.41
C SER A 96 7.09 -3.14 -0.79
N GLU A 97 6.73 -4.05 -1.70
CA GLU A 97 5.89 -3.76 -2.85
C GLU A 97 4.55 -3.13 -2.48
N LYS A 98 3.99 -3.43 -1.29
CA LYS A 98 2.67 -2.95 -0.89
C LYS A 98 2.62 -1.42 -0.86
N LEU A 99 3.69 -0.81 -0.38
CA LEU A 99 3.81 0.64 -0.34
C LEU A 99 4.17 1.22 -1.71
N ILE A 100 5.12 0.60 -2.41
CA ILE A 100 5.55 1.07 -3.74
C ILE A 100 4.41 1.03 -4.75
N ASP A 101 3.57 -0.01 -4.73
CA ASP A 101 2.41 -0.12 -5.60
C ASP A 101 1.40 1.01 -5.35
N CYS A 102 1.23 1.46 -4.09
CA CYS A 102 0.38 2.64 -3.79
C CYS A 102 0.93 3.88 -4.51
N PHE A 103 2.22 4.17 -4.35
CA PHE A 103 2.84 5.34 -4.96
C PHE A 103 2.84 5.28 -6.48
N GLN A 104 3.17 4.14 -7.07
CA GLN A 104 3.17 3.92 -8.53
C GLN A 104 1.76 3.98 -9.14
N THR A 105 0.71 3.95 -8.32
CA THR A 105 -0.69 4.11 -8.75
C THR A 105 -1.32 5.41 -8.26
N LYS A 106 -0.53 6.32 -7.67
CA LYS A 106 -0.96 7.58 -7.05
C LYS A 106 -2.08 7.41 -6.02
N VAL A 107 -2.07 6.31 -5.29
CA VAL A 107 -3.02 6.04 -4.19
C VAL A 107 -2.37 6.42 -2.86
N VAL A 108 -3.12 7.09 -1.98
CA VAL A 108 -2.65 7.46 -0.64
C VAL A 108 -2.66 6.22 0.26
N PRO A 109 -1.50 5.78 0.78
CA PRO A 109 -1.46 4.63 1.66
C PRO A 109 -1.91 5.00 3.09
N ILE A 110 -2.87 4.25 3.63
CA ILE A 110 -3.06 4.13 5.08
C ILE A 110 -2.05 3.08 5.55
N TYR A 111 -0.91 3.54 6.05
CA TYR A 111 0.31 2.75 6.13
C TYR A 111 0.61 2.30 7.56
N TRP A 112 0.88 0.99 7.70
CA TRP A 112 1.49 0.42 8.90
C TRP A 112 2.75 -0.36 8.50
N GLY A 113 3.89 0.00 9.09
CA GLY A 113 5.19 -0.58 8.76
C GLY A 113 6.32 0.20 9.43
N THR A 114 7.44 0.41 8.74
CA THR A 114 8.63 1.02 9.35
C THR A 114 8.34 2.40 9.99
N PRO A 115 8.84 2.68 11.21
CA PRO A 115 8.75 4.00 11.82
C PRO A 115 9.50 5.08 11.05
N ASN A 116 10.56 4.71 10.32
CA ASN A 116 11.45 5.65 9.64
C ASN A 116 11.01 5.96 8.19
N ILE A 117 9.73 5.75 7.84
CA ILE A 117 9.29 5.88 6.45
C ILE A 117 9.47 7.30 5.89
N GLY A 118 9.41 8.32 6.76
CA GLY A 118 9.66 9.72 6.41
C GLY A 118 11.08 10.00 5.88
N ASN A 119 12.04 9.12 6.14
CA ASN A 119 13.39 9.25 5.58
C ASN A 119 13.44 8.91 4.09
N TYR A 120 12.40 8.24 3.56
CA TYR A 120 12.32 7.76 2.19
C TYR A 120 11.25 8.50 1.39
N PHE A 121 10.11 8.78 2.01
CA PHE A 121 8.92 9.32 1.35
C PHE A 121 8.37 10.52 2.13
N ASN A 122 7.66 11.40 1.44
CA ASN A 122 6.98 12.53 2.04
C ASN A 122 5.78 12.02 2.88
N PRO A 123 5.79 12.20 4.21
CA PRO A 123 4.70 11.73 5.08
C PRO A 123 3.37 12.46 4.83
N ASP A 124 3.36 13.64 4.22
CA ASP A 124 2.13 14.40 3.91
C ASP A 124 1.30 13.73 2.81
N GLY A 125 1.91 12.81 2.04
CA GLY A 125 1.24 11.98 1.04
C GLY A 125 0.81 10.62 1.60
N MET A 126 0.75 10.45 2.92
CA MET A 126 0.50 9.19 3.60
C MET A 126 -0.37 9.37 4.85
N LEU A 127 -1.15 8.35 5.20
CA LEU A 127 -1.85 8.26 6.47
C LEU A 127 -1.16 7.21 7.34
N ILE A 128 -0.12 7.62 8.08
CA ILE A 128 0.72 6.69 8.87
C ILE A 128 0.00 6.31 10.16
N ALA A 129 -0.15 5.00 10.40
CA ALA A 129 -0.78 4.39 11.57
C ALA A 129 0.20 3.48 12.33
N ARG A 130 -0.01 3.31 13.64
CA ARG A 130 0.78 2.44 14.53
C ARG A 130 0.01 1.27 15.11
N SER A 131 -1.32 1.24 14.94
CA SER A 131 -2.19 0.16 15.39
C SER A 131 -3.34 -0.06 14.40
N ILE A 132 -4.10 -1.15 14.57
CA ILE A 132 -5.33 -1.37 13.79
C ILE A 132 -6.40 -0.34 14.12
N ASP A 133 -6.46 0.12 15.38
CA ASP A 133 -7.38 1.20 15.78
C ASP A 133 -7.07 2.49 15.01
N GLU A 134 -5.78 2.86 14.91
CA GLU A 134 -5.38 4.05 14.15
C GLU A 134 -5.62 3.89 12.64
N ILE A 135 -5.52 2.68 12.09
CA ILE A 135 -5.87 2.42 10.67
C ILE A 135 -7.37 2.70 10.45
N ILE A 136 -8.22 2.19 11.34
CA ILE A 136 -9.68 2.38 11.28
C ILE A 136 -10.02 3.86 11.47
N GLU A 137 -9.42 4.52 12.47
CA GLU A 137 -9.59 5.95 12.73
C GLU A 137 -9.23 6.78 11.50
N LYS A 138 -8.05 6.55 10.89
CA LYS A 138 -7.61 7.28 9.70
C LYS A 138 -8.49 7.00 8.49
N ALA A 139 -8.92 5.75 8.30
CA ALA A 139 -9.85 5.42 7.23
C ALA A 139 -11.18 6.17 7.39
N ASN A 140 -11.64 6.38 8.63
CA ASN A 140 -12.88 7.10 8.92
C ASN A 140 -12.71 8.62 8.99
N SER A 141 -11.49 9.14 9.10
CA SER A 141 -11.24 10.58 9.21
C SER A 141 -11.19 11.29 7.85
N VAL A 142 -10.87 10.58 6.77
CA VAL A 142 -10.69 11.21 5.45
C VAL A 142 -11.98 11.82 4.92
N GLN A 143 -11.83 13.01 4.34
CA GLN A 143 -12.88 13.80 3.70
C GLN A 143 -12.71 13.81 2.18
N HIS A 144 -13.77 14.21 1.48
CA HIS A 144 -13.81 14.19 0.01
C HIS A 144 -12.72 15.00 -0.67
N ASP A 145 -12.21 16.04 -0.01
CA ASP A 145 -11.22 17.00 -0.53
C ASP A 145 -9.79 16.76 -0.02
N ASP A 146 -9.58 15.76 0.84
CA ASP A 146 -8.25 15.41 1.37
C ASP A 146 -7.30 14.92 0.28
N TYR A 147 -7.81 14.13 -0.66
CA TYR A 147 -6.98 13.56 -1.72
C TYR A 147 -6.42 14.66 -2.63
N GLU A 148 -7.24 15.65 -3.00
CA GLU A 148 -6.85 16.82 -3.78
C GLU A 148 -5.80 17.66 -3.04
N ARG A 149 -5.97 17.84 -1.73
CA ARG A 149 -4.96 18.52 -0.89
C ARG A 149 -3.63 17.78 -0.85
N MET A 150 -3.65 16.45 -0.89
CA MET A 150 -2.45 15.61 -0.84
C MET A 150 -1.74 15.48 -2.20
N LEU A 151 -2.35 15.92 -3.32
CA LEU A 151 -1.79 15.76 -4.67
C LEU A 151 -0.30 16.15 -4.81
N PRO A 152 0.19 17.27 -4.25
CA PRO A 152 1.61 17.62 -4.33
C PRO A 152 2.52 16.55 -3.70
N ALA A 153 2.14 16.03 -2.52
CA ALA A 153 2.91 15.00 -1.82
C ALA A 153 2.74 13.61 -2.45
N ILE A 154 1.57 13.33 -3.05
CA ILE A 154 1.34 12.12 -3.85
C ILE A 154 2.27 12.10 -5.07
N GLU A 155 2.39 13.23 -5.79
CA GLU A 155 3.29 13.32 -6.95
C GLU A 155 4.74 13.15 -6.55
N GLU A 156 5.15 13.78 -5.45
CA GLU A 156 6.49 13.63 -4.93
C GLU A 156 6.81 12.17 -4.56
N ASN A 157 5.88 11.48 -3.91
CA ASN A 157 6.05 10.08 -3.55
C ASN A 157 6.04 9.16 -4.78
N TYR A 158 5.23 9.46 -5.79
CA TYR A 158 5.29 8.78 -7.08
C TYR A 158 6.69 8.88 -7.70
N GLU A 159 7.26 10.09 -7.80
CA GLU A 159 8.60 10.29 -8.34
C GLU A 159 9.68 9.60 -7.50
N ARG A 160 9.67 9.79 -6.18
CA ARG A 160 10.60 9.12 -5.24
C ARG A 160 10.53 7.60 -5.34
N SER A 161 9.34 7.05 -5.61
CA SER A 161 9.13 5.60 -5.66
C SER A 161 9.75 4.92 -6.88
N LYS A 162 9.99 5.65 -7.98
CA LYS A 162 10.56 5.11 -9.23
C LYS A 162 11.92 4.44 -9.03
N GLN A 163 12.78 4.98 -8.17
CA GLN A 163 14.09 4.38 -7.88
C GLN A 163 13.99 2.99 -7.24
N TRP A 164 12.83 2.66 -6.65
CA TRP A 164 12.56 1.38 -6.00
C TRP A 164 11.84 0.40 -6.93
N CYS A 165 11.40 0.81 -8.12
CA CYS A 165 10.71 -0.06 -9.09
C CYS A 165 11.66 -1.03 -9.80
N LEU A 166 12.96 -0.76 -9.80
CA LEU A 166 13.97 -1.64 -10.37
C LEU A 166 14.20 -2.86 -9.47
N PRO A 167 14.47 -4.05 -10.05
CA PRO A 167 14.96 -5.20 -9.30
C PRO A 167 16.15 -4.85 -8.39
N PRO A 168 16.30 -5.51 -7.23
CA PRO A 168 17.38 -5.21 -6.29
C PRO A 168 18.79 -5.20 -6.92
N ASP A 169 19.05 -6.10 -7.87
CA ASP A 169 20.35 -6.25 -8.53
C ASP A 169 20.67 -5.04 -9.42
N ASP A 170 19.68 -4.55 -10.17
CA ASP A 170 19.82 -3.38 -11.02
C ASP A 170 20.06 -2.09 -10.22
N ARG A 171 19.45 -1.98 -9.03
CA ARG A 171 19.70 -0.86 -8.11
C ARG A 171 21.13 -0.84 -7.60
N LEU A 172 21.69 -2.00 -7.26
CA LEU A 172 23.06 -2.11 -6.77
C LEU A 172 24.04 -1.63 -7.84
N ILE A 173 23.83 -2.06 -9.09
CA ILE A 173 24.66 -1.68 -10.24
C ILE A 173 24.61 -0.17 -10.49
N THR A 174 23.43 0.45 -10.47
CA THR A 174 23.29 1.90 -10.65
C THR A 174 24.04 2.68 -9.56
N LYS A 175 23.88 2.28 -8.29
CA LYS A 175 24.55 2.94 -7.16
C LYS A 175 26.06 2.79 -7.19
N LEU A 176 26.56 1.62 -7.63
CA LEU A 176 28.00 1.40 -7.82
C LEU A 176 28.56 2.31 -8.92
N ARG A 177 27.81 2.53 -10.01
CA ARG A 177 28.24 3.44 -11.09
C ARG A 177 28.30 4.90 -10.66
N GLU A 178 27.37 5.36 -9.82
CA GLU A 178 27.37 6.71 -9.26
C GLU A 178 28.54 6.97 -8.30
N LEU A 179 29.04 5.93 -7.62
CA LEU A 179 30.16 6.04 -6.67
C LEU A 179 31.55 5.95 -7.33
N ILE A 180 31.62 5.55 -8.61
CA ILE A 180 32.88 5.39 -9.37
C ILE A 180 33.09 6.58 -10.36
N GLN A 181 32.17 7.55 -10.41
CA GLN A 181 32.35 8.85 -11.08
C GLN A 181 32.81 9.92 -10.09
#